data_AF-A0A957ZF83-F1
#
_entry.id   AF-A0A957ZF83-F1
#
_cell.length_a   1.000
_cell.length_b   1.000
_cell.length_c   1.000
_cell.angle_alpha   90.00
_cell.angle_beta   90.00
_cell.angle_gamma   90.00
#
_symmetry.space_group_name_H-M   'P 1'
#
loop_
_entity.id
_entity.type
_entity.pdbx_description
1 polymer ?
#
loop_
_entity_poly.entity_id
_entity_poly.type
_entity_poly.pdbx_seq_one_letter_code
_entity_poly.pdbx_strand_id
1 'polypeptide(L)'
;MGAFVVMPKCNNADNKSVSDDTQAERCVYTNAELADLLHALDVPFVWSDAQQAPNLPADPTGLIVALADNAESRLRLALIPLLLRHPAFAQYAKSAAAHLSGDALLVLRCYYTAAYFLQQINQARLNALFGARTPLPDLFSTGLALPSIQTPETGLQALAAQHRMLSGKAINWAGTYEHGAQRFLRYCEKRQGWQKSLLTAFVCS
;
A
#
# COMPACT_ATOMS: atom_id res chain seq x y z
N MET A 1 -41.13 34.99 55.90
CA MET A 1 -40.55 36.28 55.44
C MET A 1 -39.39 35.91 54.52
N GLY A 2 -39.46 35.89 53.20
CA GLY A 2 -40.27 36.67 52.27
C GLY A 2 -39.36 37.63 51.51
N ALA A 3 -38.73 37.19 50.43
CA ALA A 3 -38.27 38.05 49.34
C ALA A 3 -37.99 37.19 48.10
N PHE A 4 -38.80 37.44 47.07
CA PHE A 4 -38.83 36.84 45.75
C PHE A 4 -38.22 37.87 44.80
N VAL A 5 -37.18 37.53 44.02
CA VAL A 5 -36.68 38.41 42.94
C VAL A 5 -36.38 37.59 41.69
N VAL A 6 -37.40 37.55 40.83
CA VAL A 6 -37.40 37.77 39.37
C VAL A 6 -36.06 37.62 38.60
N MET A 7 -36.08 36.68 37.66
CA MET A 7 -35.15 36.58 36.51
C MET A 7 -35.27 37.74 35.53
N PRO A 8 -34.20 38.00 34.77
CA PRO A 8 -34.32 38.32 33.35
C PRO A 8 -33.70 37.22 32.46
N LYS A 9 -34.48 36.78 31.47
CA LYS A 9 -34.01 36.08 30.26
C LYS A 9 -33.28 37.08 29.36
N CYS A 10 -32.08 36.74 28.89
CA CYS A 10 -31.56 37.22 27.62
C CYS A 10 -31.00 36.03 26.83
N ASN A 11 -31.43 35.96 25.57
CA ASN A 11 -31.12 34.97 24.58
C ASN A 11 -29.70 35.14 23.99
N ASN A 12 -29.29 34.06 23.33
CA ASN A 12 -28.70 34.01 22.00
C ASN A 12 -27.20 33.69 21.91
N ALA A 13 -26.99 32.49 21.36
CA ALA A 13 -26.06 32.16 20.30
C ALA A 13 -24.76 32.96 20.20
N ASP A 14 -23.66 32.27 20.50
CA ASP A 14 -22.48 32.28 19.65
C ASP A 14 -21.90 30.86 19.63
N ASN A 15 -22.60 30.00 18.88
CA ASN A 15 -22.07 28.74 18.40
C ASN A 15 -21.04 29.08 17.33
N LYS A 16 -19.80 29.38 17.72
CA LYS A 16 -18.68 29.45 16.78
C LYS A 16 -18.27 28.01 16.48
N SER A 17 -19.05 27.39 15.59
CA SER A 17 -18.57 26.29 14.76
C SER A 17 -17.32 26.79 14.05
N VAL A 18 -16.17 26.47 14.61
CA VAL A 18 -14.93 26.40 13.86
C VAL A 18 -15.18 25.30 12.84
N SER A 19 -15.57 25.72 11.64
CA SER A 19 -15.52 24.93 10.43
C SER A 19 -14.07 24.51 10.23
N ASP A 20 -13.77 23.33 10.76
CA ASP A 20 -12.63 22.53 10.33
C ASP A 20 -12.99 21.99 8.93
N ASP A 21 -13.04 22.91 7.96
CA ASP A 21 -13.02 22.59 6.53
C ASP A 21 -11.58 22.23 6.14
N THR A 22 -11.02 21.25 6.84
CA THR A 22 -9.93 20.42 6.33
C THR A 22 -10.53 19.07 5.94
N GLN A 23 -11.63 19.09 5.18
CA GLN A 23 -11.96 17.96 4.33
C GLN A 23 -10.84 17.89 3.29
N ALA A 24 -9.80 17.13 3.63
CA ALA A 24 -8.80 16.69 2.68
C ALA A 24 -9.53 16.31 1.39
N GLU A 25 -9.24 17.04 0.31
CA GLU A 25 -9.59 16.63 -1.04
C GLU A 25 -9.11 15.20 -1.19
N ARG A 26 -10.01 14.24 -0.99
CA ARG A 26 -9.71 12.84 -1.26
C ARG A 26 -9.42 12.82 -2.75
N CYS A 27 -8.15 12.67 -3.14
CA CYS A 27 -7.82 12.41 -4.54
C CYS A 27 -8.57 11.15 -4.96
N VAL A 28 -9.68 11.34 -5.65
CA VAL A 28 -10.46 10.25 -6.21
C VAL A 28 -9.73 9.81 -7.46
N TYR A 29 -8.75 8.92 -7.28
CA TYR A 29 -8.13 8.25 -8.41
C TYR A 29 -9.09 7.19 -8.95
N THR A 30 -9.33 7.21 -10.25
CA THR A 30 -10.01 6.12 -10.96
C THR A 30 -9.09 4.89 -11.03
N ASN A 31 -9.66 3.71 -11.30
CA ASN A 31 -8.87 2.48 -11.45
C ASN A 31 -7.86 2.56 -12.60
N ALA A 32 -8.21 3.27 -13.69
CA ALA A 32 -7.31 3.50 -14.82
C ALA A 32 -6.13 4.38 -14.41
N GLU A 33 -6.39 5.51 -13.73
CA GLU A 33 -5.33 6.40 -13.25
C GLU A 33 -4.39 5.70 -12.26
N LEU A 34 -4.92 4.88 -11.35
CA LEU A 34 -4.09 4.08 -10.44
C LEU A 34 -3.20 3.08 -11.20
N ALA A 35 -3.75 2.41 -12.22
CA ALA A 35 -2.98 1.49 -13.04
C ALA A 35 -1.89 2.22 -13.84
N ASP A 36 -2.19 3.39 -14.38
CA ASP A 36 -1.23 4.24 -15.10
C ASP A 36 -0.12 4.74 -14.16
N LEU A 37 -0.46 5.17 -12.94
CA LEU A 37 0.51 5.60 -11.94
C LEU A 37 1.44 4.45 -11.52
N LEU A 38 0.89 3.26 -11.33
CA LEU A 38 1.67 2.05 -11.07
C LEU A 38 2.60 1.72 -12.24
N HIS A 39 2.12 1.86 -13.47
CA HIS A 39 2.94 1.66 -14.67
C HIS A 39 4.08 2.68 -14.76
N ALA A 40 3.82 3.96 -14.48
CA ALA A 40 4.84 5.01 -14.41
C ALA A 40 5.90 4.75 -13.32
N LEU A 41 5.52 4.02 -12.28
CA LEU A 41 6.42 3.54 -11.21
C LEU A 41 7.12 2.21 -11.56
N ASP A 42 7.12 1.74 -12.81
CA ASP A 42 7.64 0.40 -13.19
C ASP A 42 7.01 -0.75 -12.37
N VAL A 43 5.73 -0.62 -12.01
CA VAL A 43 4.92 -1.67 -11.36
C VAL A 43 3.79 -2.10 -12.30
N PRO A 44 4.08 -2.85 -13.39
CA PRO A 44 3.09 -3.26 -14.38
C PRO A 44 2.34 -4.50 -13.89
N PHE A 45 1.66 -4.33 -12.75
CA PHE A 45 0.88 -5.38 -12.10
C PHE A 45 -0.56 -5.41 -12.63
N VAL A 46 -1.08 -4.23 -13.00
CA VAL A 46 -2.39 -4.03 -13.62
C VAL A 46 -2.16 -3.40 -14.97
N TRP A 47 -2.74 -3.98 -16.02
CA TRP A 47 -2.67 -3.42 -17.36
C TRP A 47 -3.75 -2.34 -17.47
N SER A 48 -3.34 -1.16 -17.91
CA SER A 48 -4.25 -0.10 -18.34
C SER A 48 -4.13 0.02 -19.85
N ASP A 49 -5.26 0.15 -20.53
CA ASP A 49 -5.30 0.46 -21.96
C ASP A 49 -5.16 1.98 -22.22
N ALA A 50 -5.05 2.79 -21.16
CA ALA A 50 -4.91 4.23 -21.28
C ALA A 50 -3.50 4.60 -21.76
N GLN A 51 -3.43 5.39 -22.83
CA GLN A 51 -2.18 5.83 -23.47
C GLN A 51 -1.60 7.12 -22.87
N GLN A 52 -2.14 7.61 -21.75
CA GLN A 52 -1.65 8.83 -21.13
C GLN A 52 -0.58 8.49 -20.09
N ALA A 53 0.63 9.03 -20.27
CA ALA A 53 1.66 8.97 -19.25
C ALA A 53 1.24 9.90 -18.10
N PRO A 54 0.86 9.37 -16.92
CA PRO A 54 0.52 10.23 -15.81
C PRO A 54 1.81 10.88 -15.30
N ASN A 55 1.69 12.12 -14.84
CA ASN A 55 2.75 12.70 -14.02
C ASN A 55 2.93 11.82 -12.78
N LEU A 56 4.18 11.59 -12.37
CA LEU A 56 4.48 10.88 -11.12
C LEU A 56 3.63 11.48 -9.98
N PRO A 57 3.08 10.64 -9.10
CA PRO A 57 2.12 11.11 -8.11
C PRO A 57 2.80 12.15 -7.22
N ALA A 58 2.24 13.36 -7.22
CA ALA A 58 2.67 14.43 -6.32
C ALA A 58 2.41 14.06 -4.85
N ASP A 59 1.49 13.11 -4.61
CA ASP A 59 1.13 12.60 -3.29
C ASP A 59 1.30 11.06 -3.18
N PRO A 60 2.46 10.59 -2.71
CA PRO A 60 2.70 9.18 -2.43
C PRO A 60 1.79 8.60 -1.33
N THR A 61 1.34 9.44 -0.37
CA THR A 61 0.45 9.00 0.71
C THR A 61 -0.93 8.69 0.14
N GLY A 62 -1.48 9.62 -0.66
CA GLY A 62 -2.75 9.46 -1.36
C GLY A 62 -2.77 8.24 -2.28
N LEU A 63 -1.66 7.93 -2.97
CA LEU A 63 -1.56 6.70 -3.76
C LEU A 63 -1.73 5.44 -2.89
N ILE A 64 -1.03 5.35 -1.74
CA ILE A 64 -1.13 4.18 -0.85
C ILE A 64 -2.55 4.05 -0.29
N VAL A 65 -3.16 5.17 0.12
CA VAL A 65 -4.55 5.23 0.60
C VAL A 65 -5.50 4.72 -0.48
N ALA A 66 -5.41 5.27 -1.69
CA ALA A 66 -6.28 4.91 -2.80
C ALA A 66 -6.13 3.45 -3.23
N LEU A 67 -4.90 2.90 -3.23
CA LEU A 67 -4.68 1.48 -3.50
C LEU A 67 -5.28 0.58 -2.42
N ALA A 68 -5.12 0.92 -1.14
CA ALA A 68 -5.63 0.11 -0.03
C ALA A 68 -7.16 0.12 0.08
N ASP A 69 -7.78 1.27 -0.19
CA ASP A 69 -9.24 1.47 -0.15
C ASP A 69 -9.96 1.03 -1.43
N ASN A 70 -9.21 0.66 -2.48
CA ASN A 70 -9.81 0.29 -3.76
C ASN A 70 -10.68 -0.99 -3.63
N ALA A 71 -11.83 -1.00 -4.29
CA ALA A 71 -12.72 -2.16 -4.35
C ALA A 71 -12.09 -3.34 -5.12
N GLU A 72 -11.24 -3.06 -6.11
CA GLU A 72 -10.59 -4.05 -6.96
C GLU A 72 -9.39 -4.69 -6.25
N SER A 73 -9.50 -5.99 -5.96
CA SER A 73 -8.47 -6.74 -5.25
C SER A 73 -7.10 -6.75 -5.94
N ARG A 74 -7.06 -6.64 -7.27
CA ARG A 74 -5.79 -6.59 -8.03
C ARG A 74 -5.02 -5.30 -7.76
N LEU A 75 -5.72 -4.16 -7.65
CA LEU A 75 -5.12 -2.86 -7.32
C LEU A 75 -4.63 -2.86 -5.88
N ARG A 76 -5.42 -3.38 -4.93
CA ARG A 76 -4.93 -3.60 -3.55
C ARG A 76 -3.65 -4.42 -3.55
N LEU A 77 -3.62 -5.54 -4.28
CA LEU A 77 -2.47 -6.45 -4.31
C LEU A 77 -1.22 -5.80 -4.92
N ALA A 78 -1.36 -4.75 -5.73
CA ALA A 78 -0.26 -3.99 -6.28
C ALA A 78 0.56 -3.22 -5.21
N LEU A 79 0.06 -3.07 -3.99
CA LEU A 79 0.84 -2.54 -2.86
C LEU A 79 2.13 -3.35 -2.60
N ILE A 80 2.06 -4.67 -2.73
CA ILE A 80 3.22 -5.55 -2.53
C ILE A 80 4.33 -5.23 -3.54
N PRO A 81 4.11 -5.35 -4.88
CA PRO A 81 5.14 -5.05 -5.84
C PRO A 81 5.55 -3.57 -5.84
N LEU A 82 4.66 -2.64 -5.49
CA LEU A 82 5.01 -1.23 -5.28
C LEU A 82 6.10 -1.09 -4.20
N LEU A 83 5.91 -1.69 -3.03
CA LEU A 83 6.88 -1.61 -1.92
C LEU A 83 8.16 -2.39 -2.22
N LEU A 84 8.07 -3.51 -2.94
CA LEU A 84 9.25 -4.25 -3.39
C LEU A 84 10.07 -3.45 -4.43
N ARG A 85 9.40 -2.73 -5.34
CA ARG A 85 10.03 -1.89 -6.39
C ARG A 85 10.52 -0.55 -5.84
N HIS A 86 9.85 0.03 -4.84
CA HIS A 86 10.18 1.33 -4.27
C HIS A 86 10.12 1.28 -2.74
N PRO A 87 11.14 0.73 -2.05
CA PRO A 87 11.15 0.66 -0.58
C PRO A 87 11.04 2.02 0.12
N ALA A 88 11.41 3.11 -0.57
CA ALA A 88 11.24 4.47 -0.08
C ALA A 88 9.77 4.86 0.21
N PHE A 89 8.79 4.15 -0.37
CA PHE A 89 7.38 4.37 -0.06
C PHE A 89 7.01 3.97 1.38
N ALA A 90 7.87 3.20 2.07
CA ALA A 90 7.65 2.81 3.45
C ALA A 90 7.47 4.00 4.41
N GLN A 91 8.15 5.12 4.14
CA GLN A 91 8.03 6.33 4.97
C GLN A 91 6.60 6.91 4.98
N TYR A 92 5.83 6.70 3.92
CA TYR A 92 4.46 7.19 3.78
C TYR A 92 3.42 6.21 4.33
N ALA A 93 3.79 4.96 4.60
CA ALA A 93 2.85 3.90 5.00
C ALA A 93 2.13 4.19 6.32
N LYS A 94 2.84 4.76 7.32
CA LYS A 94 2.22 5.16 8.59
C LYS A 94 1.25 6.33 8.42
N SER A 95 1.60 7.31 7.59
CA SER A 95 0.71 8.43 7.28
C SER A 95 -0.54 7.93 6.56
N ALA A 96 -0.39 7.09 5.53
CA ALA A 96 -1.51 6.49 4.81
C ALA A 96 -2.43 5.70 5.76
N ALA A 97 -1.86 4.92 6.67
CA ALA A 97 -2.63 4.18 7.67
C ALA A 97 -3.47 5.08 8.60
N ALA A 98 -3.03 6.31 8.88
CA ALA A 98 -3.80 7.26 9.69
C ALA A 98 -5.08 7.78 8.99
N HIS A 99 -5.14 7.69 7.65
CA HIS A 99 -6.28 8.12 6.85
C HIS A 99 -7.28 6.98 6.55
N LEU A 100 -6.92 5.75 6.91
CA LEU A 100 -7.71 4.56 6.62
C LEU A 100 -8.40 4.03 7.88
N SER A 101 -9.53 3.36 7.68
CA SER A 101 -10.24 2.65 8.74
C SER A 101 -10.77 1.30 8.22
N GLY A 102 -11.21 0.43 9.14
CA GLY A 102 -11.82 -0.85 8.81
C GLY A 102 -10.97 -1.75 7.91
N ASP A 103 -11.61 -2.32 6.88
CA ASP A 103 -11.01 -3.28 5.95
C ASP A 103 -9.81 -2.70 5.19
N ALA A 104 -9.87 -1.44 4.77
CA ALA A 104 -8.78 -0.81 4.01
C ALA A 104 -7.51 -0.66 4.85
N LEU A 105 -7.66 -0.30 6.14
CA LEU A 105 -6.54 -0.25 7.07
C LEU A 105 -5.94 -1.65 7.32
N LEU A 106 -6.80 -2.67 7.47
CA LEU A 106 -6.35 -4.05 7.61
C LEU A 106 -5.56 -4.51 6.38
N VAL A 107 -6.08 -4.24 5.18
CA VAL A 107 -5.41 -4.53 3.90
C VAL A 107 -4.04 -3.87 3.87
N LEU A 108 -3.94 -2.57 4.15
CA LEU A 108 -2.66 -1.87 4.12
C LEU A 108 -1.65 -2.52 5.06
N ARG A 109 -2.04 -2.75 6.33
CA ARG A 109 -1.15 -3.35 7.34
C ARG A 109 -0.69 -4.74 6.91
N CYS A 110 -1.61 -5.58 6.46
CA CYS A 110 -1.29 -6.94 6.04
C CYS A 110 -0.41 -6.95 4.79
N TYR A 111 -0.71 -6.16 3.76
CA TYR A 111 0.03 -6.19 2.50
C TYR A 111 1.40 -5.54 2.64
N TYR A 112 1.53 -4.50 3.46
CA TYR A 112 2.83 -3.94 3.84
C TYR A 112 3.69 -5.00 4.55
N THR A 113 3.13 -5.67 5.56
CA THR A 113 3.86 -6.67 6.34
C THR A 113 4.22 -7.89 5.48
N ALA A 114 3.36 -8.25 4.52
CA ALA A 114 3.67 -9.28 3.54
C ALA A 114 4.85 -8.85 2.64
N ALA A 115 4.87 -7.61 2.16
CA ALA A 115 5.99 -7.08 1.38
C ALA A 115 7.31 -7.09 2.17
N TYR A 116 7.26 -6.76 3.48
CA TYR A 116 8.42 -6.85 4.38
C TYR A 116 9.01 -8.27 4.43
N PHE A 117 8.19 -9.30 4.66
CA PHE A 117 8.66 -10.69 4.67
C PHE A 117 9.11 -11.14 3.27
N LEU A 118 8.35 -10.82 2.23
CA LEU A 118 8.67 -11.21 0.85
C LEU A 118 9.95 -10.57 0.34
N GLN A 119 10.30 -9.36 0.79
CA GLN A 119 11.57 -8.72 0.47
C GLN A 119 12.75 -9.51 1.02
N GLN A 120 12.64 -10.02 2.25
CA GLN A 120 13.68 -10.84 2.88
C GLN A 120 13.81 -12.19 2.17
N ILE A 121 12.68 -12.87 1.90
CA ILE A 121 12.66 -14.16 1.18
C ILE A 121 13.30 -14.02 -0.22
N ASN A 122 13.02 -12.92 -0.91
CA ASN A 122 13.49 -12.71 -2.28
C ASN A 122 14.71 -11.77 -2.38
N GLN A 123 15.45 -11.55 -1.29
CA GLN A 123 16.51 -10.54 -1.24
C GLN A 123 17.55 -10.72 -2.35
N ALA A 124 18.04 -11.96 -2.56
CA ALA A 124 19.01 -12.25 -3.61
C ALA A 124 18.47 -11.94 -5.01
N ARG A 125 17.20 -12.29 -5.28
CA ARG A 125 16.54 -12.04 -6.58
C ARG A 125 16.32 -10.54 -6.81
N LEU A 126 15.86 -9.82 -5.78
CA LEU A 126 15.67 -8.37 -5.83
C LEU A 126 17.00 -7.64 -6.05
N ASN A 127 18.07 -8.08 -5.39
CA ASN A 127 19.41 -7.51 -5.58
C ASN A 127 19.93 -7.75 -7.00
N ALA A 128 19.72 -8.94 -7.56
CA ALA A 128 20.11 -9.24 -8.94
C ALA A 128 19.34 -8.37 -9.96
N LEU A 129 18.06 -8.10 -9.69
CA LEU A 129 17.23 -7.29 -10.59
C LEU A 129 17.49 -5.78 -10.44
N PHE A 130 17.70 -5.29 -9.23
CA PHE A 130 17.61 -3.85 -8.97
C PHE A 130 18.81 -3.27 -8.20
N GLY A 131 19.85 -4.06 -7.97
CA GLY A 131 20.98 -3.70 -7.11
C GLY A 131 20.63 -3.75 -5.62
N ALA A 132 21.61 -3.39 -4.79
CA ALA A 132 21.41 -3.31 -3.34
C ALA A 132 20.35 -2.25 -3.00
N ARG A 133 19.43 -2.60 -2.09
CA ARG A 133 18.29 -1.76 -1.73
C ARG A 133 18.13 -1.65 -0.23
N THR A 134 17.54 -0.54 0.20
CA THR A 134 17.15 -0.34 1.58
C THR A 134 16.11 -1.39 1.99
N PRO A 135 16.31 -2.11 3.10
CA PRO A 135 15.31 -3.04 3.61
C PRO A 135 14.06 -2.26 4.07
N LEU A 136 12.90 -2.86 3.87
CA LEU A 136 11.65 -2.35 4.41
C LEU A 136 11.71 -2.44 5.94
N PRO A 137 11.36 -1.37 6.66
CA PRO A 137 11.25 -1.43 8.12
C PRO A 137 9.99 -2.22 8.50
N ASP A 138 10.04 -2.93 9.62
CA ASP A 138 8.83 -3.49 10.22
C ASP A 138 8.03 -2.37 10.91
N LEU A 139 6.86 -2.05 10.35
CA LEU A 139 5.99 -0.97 10.85
C LEU A 139 4.73 -1.47 11.54
N PHE A 140 4.29 -2.70 11.25
CA PHE A 140 2.94 -3.15 11.59
C PHE A 140 2.87 -4.55 12.24
N SER A 141 3.95 -5.34 12.30
CA SER A 141 3.89 -6.71 12.85
C SER A 141 3.39 -6.73 14.30
N THR A 142 3.85 -5.81 15.15
CA THR A 142 3.38 -5.70 16.55
C THR A 142 1.89 -5.41 16.63
N GLY A 143 1.39 -4.48 15.81
CA GLY A 143 -0.03 -4.12 15.78
C GLY A 143 -0.94 -5.21 15.21
N LEU A 144 -0.37 -6.16 14.46
CA LEU A 144 -1.04 -7.35 13.95
C LEU A 144 -0.93 -8.54 14.93
N ALA A 145 -0.29 -8.37 16.09
CA ALA A 145 -0.04 -9.43 17.07
C ALA A 145 0.74 -10.62 16.48
N LEU A 146 1.70 -10.35 15.58
CA LEU A 146 2.59 -11.40 15.07
C LEU A 146 3.67 -11.76 16.10
N PRO A 147 4.08 -13.04 16.20
CA PRO A 147 5.17 -13.46 17.06
C PRO A 147 6.49 -12.76 16.74
N SER A 148 7.25 -12.35 17.76
CA SER A 148 8.50 -11.59 17.58
C SER A 148 9.66 -12.39 16.99
N ILE A 149 9.64 -13.72 17.09
CA ILE A 149 10.71 -14.59 16.58
C ILE A 149 10.13 -15.46 15.47
N GLN A 150 10.38 -15.08 14.22
CA GLN A 150 9.94 -15.81 13.04
C GLN A 150 11.01 -15.73 11.95
N THR A 151 11.21 -16.83 11.24
CA THR A 151 11.85 -16.75 9.91
C THR A 151 10.91 -15.99 8.96
N PRO A 152 11.42 -15.39 7.88
CA PRO A 152 10.56 -14.68 6.93
C PRO A 152 9.38 -15.53 6.40
N GLU A 153 9.61 -16.82 6.15
CA GLU A 153 8.58 -17.76 5.66
C GLU A 153 7.54 -18.06 6.72
N THR A 154 7.96 -18.36 7.95
CA THR A 154 7.05 -18.63 9.07
C THR A 154 6.26 -17.38 9.46
N GLY A 155 6.87 -16.20 9.33
CA GLY A 155 6.20 -14.92 9.54
C GLY A 155 5.14 -14.63 8.48
N LEU A 156 5.43 -14.91 7.22
CA LEU A 156 4.44 -14.78 6.14
C LEU A 156 3.24 -15.72 6.35
N GLN A 157 3.46 -16.95 6.81
CA GLN A 157 2.39 -17.90 7.13
C GLN A 157 1.56 -17.45 8.35
N ALA A 158 2.21 -16.98 9.41
CA ALA A 158 1.51 -16.44 10.58
C ALA A 158 0.68 -15.21 10.23
N LEU A 159 1.22 -14.30 9.40
CA LEU A 159 0.49 -13.15 8.87
C LEU A 159 -0.74 -13.57 8.06
N ALA A 160 -0.62 -14.60 7.22
CA ALA A 160 -1.75 -15.10 6.44
C ALA A 160 -2.86 -15.69 7.33
N ALA A 161 -2.49 -16.45 8.36
CA ALA A 161 -3.43 -16.95 9.36
C ALA A 161 -4.13 -15.81 10.10
N GLN A 162 -3.37 -14.78 10.48
CA GLN A 162 -3.90 -13.61 11.17
C GLN A 162 -4.82 -12.78 10.27
N HIS A 163 -4.47 -12.57 9.01
CA HIS A 163 -5.34 -11.87 8.06
C HIS A 163 -6.66 -12.63 7.85
N ARG A 164 -6.61 -13.97 7.74
CA ARG A 164 -7.83 -14.80 7.69
C ARG A 164 -8.72 -14.60 8.91
N MET A 165 -8.13 -14.58 10.11
CA MET A 165 -8.86 -14.39 11.35
C MET A 165 -9.52 -13.01 11.41
N LEU A 166 -8.75 -11.95 11.15
CA LEU A 166 -9.23 -10.56 11.24
C LEU A 166 -10.23 -10.21 10.15
N SER A 167 -10.07 -10.72 8.93
CA SER A 167 -10.97 -10.42 7.82
C SER A 167 -12.18 -11.35 7.74
N GLY A 168 -12.19 -12.46 8.48
CA GLY A 168 -13.21 -13.52 8.40
C GLY A 168 -13.27 -14.25 7.04
N LYS A 169 -12.30 -14.04 6.14
CA LYS A 169 -12.32 -14.60 4.77
C LYS A 169 -11.41 -15.82 4.69
N ALA A 170 -11.97 -16.98 4.33
CA ALA A 170 -11.24 -18.24 4.18
C ALA A 170 -10.46 -18.31 2.85
N ILE A 171 -9.54 -17.37 2.64
CA ILE A 171 -8.69 -17.28 1.45
C ILE A 171 -7.28 -17.79 1.80
N ASN A 172 -6.59 -18.40 0.84
CA ASN A 172 -5.15 -18.65 0.96
C ASN A 172 -4.37 -17.33 0.82
N TRP A 173 -4.29 -16.57 1.92
CA TRP A 173 -3.64 -15.26 1.93
C TRP A 173 -2.14 -15.35 1.66
N ALA A 174 -1.43 -16.34 2.21
CA ALA A 174 0.00 -16.53 1.95
C ALA A 174 0.27 -16.71 0.45
N GLY A 175 -0.47 -17.64 -0.18
CA GLY A 175 -0.38 -17.86 -1.63
C GLY A 175 -0.77 -16.63 -2.45
N THR A 176 -1.73 -15.82 -1.97
CA THR A 176 -2.11 -14.56 -2.64
C THR A 176 -0.96 -13.56 -2.64
N TYR A 177 -0.28 -13.38 -1.51
CA TYR A 177 0.87 -12.47 -1.39
C TYR A 177 2.04 -12.92 -2.26
N GLU A 178 2.39 -14.21 -2.14
CA GLU A 178 3.45 -14.83 -2.92
C GLU A 178 3.17 -14.71 -4.41
N HIS A 179 1.93 -14.96 -4.85
CA HIS A 179 1.54 -14.80 -6.24
C HIS A 179 1.77 -13.37 -6.74
N GLY A 180 1.38 -12.37 -5.94
CA GLY A 180 1.62 -10.95 -6.25
C GLY A 180 3.10 -10.64 -6.48
N ALA A 181 3.96 -11.03 -5.52
CA ALA A 181 5.40 -10.81 -5.64
C ALA A 181 6.03 -11.62 -6.77
N GLN A 182 5.70 -12.91 -6.92
CA GLN A 182 6.27 -13.77 -7.95
C GLN A 182 5.92 -13.29 -9.36
N ARG A 183 4.67 -12.87 -9.59
CA ARG A 183 4.25 -12.32 -10.88
C ARG A 183 5.06 -11.09 -11.25
N PHE A 184 5.27 -10.18 -10.29
CA PHE A 184 6.09 -8.99 -10.47
C PHE A 184 7.56 -9.34 -10.76
N LEU A 185 8.18 -10.20 -9.96
CA LEU A 185 9.58 -10.61 -10.14
C LEU A 185 9.79 -11.25 -11.52
N ARG A 186 8.92 -12.17 -11.93
CA ARG A 186 9.00 -12.82 -13.25
C ARG A 186 8.84 -11.83 -14.40
N TYR A 187 7.98 -10.81 -14.23
CA TYR A 187 7.86 -9.74 -15.22
C TYR A 187 9.20 -8.98 -15.36
N CYS A 188 9.82 -8.58 -14.24
CA CYS A 188 11.08 -7.85 -14.26
C CYS A 188 12.23 -8.68 -14.85
N GLU A 189 12.31 -9.98 -14.51
CA GLU A 189 13.28 -10.92 -15.07
C GLU A 189 13.17 -11.02 -16.59
N LYS A 190 11.94 -11.15 -17.12
CA LYS A 190 11.69 -11.18 -18.57
C LYS A 190 12.15 -9.90 -19.24
N ARG A 191 11.82 -8.74 -18.67
CA ARG A 191 12.20 -7.42 -19.21
C ARG A 191 13.72 -7.24 -19.27
N GLN A 192 14.46 -7.70 -18.25
CA GLN A 192 15.92 -7.67 -18.28
C GLN A 192 16.52 -8.64 -19.29
N GLY A 193 15.96 -9.84 -19.42
CA GLY A 193 16.39 -10.80 -20.43
C GLY A 193 16.26 -10.24 -21.84
N TRP A 194 15.15 -9.56 -22.14
CA TRP A 194 14.94 -8.93 -23.44
C TRP A 194 15.92 -7.79 -23.70
N GLN A 195 16.21 -6.95 -22.70
CA GLN A 195 17.20 -5.89 -22.83
C GLN A 195 18.60 -6.44 -23.13
N LYS A 196 19.02 -7.52 -22.44
CA LYS A 196 20.31 -8.16 -22.71
C LYS A 196 20.37 -8.74 -24.12
N SER A 197 19.33 -9.44 -24.58
CA SER A 197 19.30 -10.01 -25.94
C SER A 197 19.32 -8.95 -27.04
N LEU A 198 18.61 -7.83 -26.85
CA LEU A 198 18.63 -6.71 -27.81
C LEU A 198 20.02 -6.08 -27.88
N LEU A 199 20.68 -5.84 -26.74
CA LEU A 199 22.02 -5.27 -26.71
C LEU A 199 23.06 -6.19 -27.38
N THR A 200 22.97 -7.51 -27.19
CA THR A 200 23.88 -8.46 -27.86
C THR A 200 23.65 -8.51 -29.37
N ALA A 201 22.41 -8.37 -29.85
CA ALA A 201 22.10 -8.36 -31.28
C ALA A 201 22.66 -7.11 -32.00
N PHE A 202 22.68 -5.95 -31.34
CA PHE A 202 23.21 -4.71 -31.92
C PHE A 202 24.75 -4.63 -31.95
N VAL A 203 25.46 -5.37 -31.07
CA VAL A 203 26.94 -5.35 -31.02
C VAL A 203 27.58 -6.28 -32.06
N CYS A 204 26.83 -7.23 -32.62
CA CYS A 204 27.31 -8.17 -33.64
C CYS A 204 26.91 -7.80 -35.09
N SER A 205 26.39 -6.59 -35.33
CA SER A 205 26.06 -6.07 -36.67
C SER A 205 27.04 -4.97 -37.07
#